data_AF-B6JZV0-F1
#
_entry.id   AF-B6JZV0-F1
#
_cell.length_a   1.000
_cell.length_b   1.000
_cell.length_c   1.000
_cell.angle_alpha   90.00
_cell.angle_beta   90.00
_cell.angle_gamma   90.00
#
_symmetry.space_group_name_H-M   'P 1'
#
loop_
_entity.id
_entity.type
_entity.pdbx_description
1 polymer ?
#
loop_
_entity_poly.entity_id
_entity_poly.type
_entity_poly.pdbx_seq_one_letter_code
_entity_poly.pdbx_strand_id
1 'polypeptide(L)'
;MSATRSGSQEEVSVREGYQRVLKDACREEIEAFARCATGRTLSIVWKCRQENERMKSCLQAFTDKVSEWEYRSQLQAQEQKELKKQLQEQKEQ
;
A
#
# COMPACT_ATOMS: atom_id res chain seq x y z
N MET A 1 -3.85 28.73 9.04
CA MET A 1 -3.95 28.51 7.58
C MET A 1 -4.15 27.02 7.37
N SER A 2 -5.40 26.57 7.22
CA SER A 2 -5.69 25.16 6.96
C SER A 2 -5.31 24.86 5.52
N ALA A 3 -4.33 23.98 5.32
CA ALA A 3 -3.96 23.52 3.98
C ALA A 3 -5.10 22.64 3.45
N THR A 4 -5.93 23.18 2.57
CA THR A 4 -6.86 22.40 1.76
C THR A 4 -6.01 21.56 0.80
N ARG A 5 -5.74 20.30 1.17
CA ARG A 5 -5.07 19.33 0.31
C ARG A 5 -5.93 19.16 -0.95
N SER A 6 -5.37 19.34 -2.14
CA SER A 6 -6.15 19.19 -3.38
C SER A 6 -6.53 17.73 -3.58
N GLY A 7 -7.69 17.44 -4.16
CA GLY A 7 -8.14 16.06 -4.41
C GLY A 7 -7.08 15.20 -5.13
N SER A 8 -6.32 15.78 -6.07
CA SER A 8 -5.21 15.09 -6.73
C SER A 8 -4.06 14.66 -5.79
N GLN A 9 -3.77 15.44 -4.74
CA GLN A 9 -2.74 15.10 -3.75
C GLN A 9 -3.23 14.02 -2.76
N GLU A 10 -4.53 14.00 -2.46
CA GLU A 10 -5.15 12.98 -1.63
C GLU A 10 -5.12 11.61 -2.33
N GLU A 11 -5.48 11.56 -3.61
CA GLU A 11 -5.45 10.34 -4.44
C GLU A 11 -4.05 9.72 -4.51
N VAL A 12 -3.01 10.53 -4.73
CA VAL A 12 -1.61 10.05 -4.76
C VAL A 12 -1.21 9.47 -3.41
N SER A 13 -1.56 10.15 -2.32
CA SER A 13 -1.24 9.71 -0.95
C SER A 13 -1.88 8.37 -0.61
N VAL A 14 -3.15 8.16 -1.01
CA VAL A 14 -3.87 6.89 -0.79
C VAL A 14 -3.19 5.76 -1.56
N ARG A 15 -2.86 6.00 -2.83
CA ARG A 15 -2.21 5.01 -3.68
C ARG A 15 -0.83 4.61 -3.18
N GLU A 16 -0.03 5.56 -2.71
CA GLU A 16 1.28 5.29 -2.11
C GLU A 16 1.16 4.45 -0.83
N GLY A 17 0.20 4.79 0.05
CA GLY A 17 -0.08 4.01 1.26
C GLY A 17 -0.51 2.58 0.94
N TYR A 18 -1.43 2.43 -0.02
CA TYR A 18 -1.88 1.13 -0.49
C TYR A 18 -0.74 0.29 -1.07
N GLN A 19 0.13 0.89 -1.89
CA GLN A 19 1.31 0.22 -2.42
C GLN A 19 2.30 -0.21 -1.32
N ARG A 20 2.44 0.56 -0.23
CA ARG A 20 3.27 0.17 0.91
C ARG A 20 2.70 -1.06 1.60
N VAL A 21 1.40 -1.08 1.87
CA VAL A 21 0.72 -2.24 2.47
C VAL A 21 0.94 -3.50 1.64
N LEU A 22 0.76 -3.42 0.31
CA LEU A 22 1.01 -4.56 -0.58
C LEU A 22 2.48 -5.02 -0.56
N LYS A 23 3.42 -4.07 -0.54
CA LYS A 23 4.85 -4.39 -0.51
C LYS A 23 5.28 -5.04 0.81
N ASP A 24 4.71 -4.58 1.92
CA ASP A 24 4.99 -5.17 3.24
C ASP A 24 4.39 -6.57 3.37
N ALA A 25 3.19 -6.77 2.81
CA ALA A 25 2.51 -8.06 2.78
C ALA A 25 3.23 -9.12 1.93
N CYS A 26 3.79 -8.73 0.78
CA CYS A 26 4.51 -9.62 -0.15
C CYS A 26 6.03 -9.44 -0.11
N ARG A 27 6.56 -9.05 1.06
CA ARG A 27 7.98 -8.69 1.21
C ARG A 27 8.91 -9.83 0.81
N GLU A 28 8.61 -11.06 1.23
CA GLU A 28 9.46 -12.23 0.98
C GLU A 28 9.60 -12.53 -0.51
N GLU A 29 8.49 -12.48 -1.26
CA GLU A 29 8.48 -12.74 -2.69
C GLU A 29 9.16 -11.61 -3.47
N ILE A 30 8.96 -10.35 -3.05
CA ILE A 30 9.65 -9.19 -3.62
C ILE A 30 11.16 -9.29 -3.40
N GLU A 31 11.60 -9.68 -2.20
CA GLU A 31 13.01 -9.87 -1.91
C GLU A 31 13.62 -11.02 -2.71
N ALA A 32 12.91 -12.15 -2.86
CA ALA A 32 13.36 -13.26 -3.68
C ALA A 32 13.56 -12.83 -5.15
N PHE A 33 12.60 -12.08 -5.70
CA PHE A 33 12.73 -11.49 -7.03
C PHE A 33 13.90 -10.51 -7.11
N ALA A 34 14.07 -9.62 -6.13
CA ALA A 34 15.17 -8.66 -6.09
C ALA A 34 16.54 -9.34 -6.03
N ARG A 35 16.68 -10.41 -5.25
CA ARG A 35 17.90 -11.22 -5.17
C ARG A 35 18.23 -11.87 -6.52
N CYS A 36 17.23 -12.40 -7.24
CA CYS A 36 17.45 -12.91 -8.59
C CYS A 36 17.78 -11.79 -9.59
N ALA A 37 17.09 -10.65 -9.52
CA ALA A 37 17.28 -9.51 -10.40
C ALA A 37 18.65 -8.83 -10.24
N THR A 38 19.27 -8.95 -9.06
CA THR A 38 20.55 -8.34 -8.75
C THR A 38 21.63 -8.80 -9.74
N GLY A 39 22.23 -7.84 -10.46
CA GLY A 39 23.27 -8.12 -11.46
C GLY A 39 22.76 -8.62 -12.82
N ARG A 40 21.44 -8.66 -13.05
CA ARG A 40 20.83 -9.08 -14.33
C ARG A 40 20.03 -7.92 -14.94
N THR A 41 20.52 -7.35 -16.04
CA THR A 41 19.82 -6.27 -16.75
C THR A 41 18.96 -6.79 -17.89
N LEU A 42 19.55 -7.55 -18.82
CA LEU A 42 18.88 -8.01 -20.04
C LEU A 42 18.23 -9.39 -19.87
N SER A 43 18.79 -10.24 -18.99
CA SER A 43 18.36 -11.62 -18.83
C SER A 43 17.30 -11.84 -17.74
N ILE A 44 16.87 -10.77 -17.06
CA ILE A 44 15.97 -10.82 -15.90
C ILE A 44 14.62 -11.50 -16.21
N VAL A 45 14.04 -11.20 -17.37
CA VAL A 45 12.69 -11.69 -17.76
C VAL A 45 12.65 -13.22 -17.85
N TRP A 46 13.74 -13.83 -18.32
CA TRP A 46 13.84 -15.28 -18.52
C TRP A 46 14.40 -15.98 -17.27
N LYS A 47 15.45 -15.41 -16.67
CA LYS A 47 16.18 -16.04 -15.57
C LYS A 47 15.45 -15.93 -14.24
N CYS A 48 14.65 -14.87 -14.03
CA CYS A 48 13.90 -14.64 -12.80
C CYS A 48 12.39 -14.81 -12.99
N ARG A 49 12.00 -15.59 -14.01
CA ARG A 49 10.58 -15.79 -14.35
C ARG A 49 9.80 -16.43 -13.20
N GLN A 50 10.39 -17.41 -12.53
CA GLN A 50 9.74 -18.13 -11.44
C GLN A 50 9.50 -17.22 -10.23
N GLU A 51 10.50 -16.44 -9.83
CA GLU A 51 10.41 -15.49 -8.73
C GLU A 51 9.42 -14.37 -9.07
N ASN A 52 9.40 -13.90 -10.31
CA ASN A 52 8.43 -12.93 -10.81
C ASN A 52 6.99 -13.48 -10.75
N GLU A 53 6.76 -14.74 -11.12
CA GLU A 53 5.44 -15.37 -11.04
C GLU A 53 4.96 -15.51 -9.59
N ARG A 54 5.85 -15.87 -8.66
CA ARG A 54 5.53 -15.92 -7.21
C ARG A 54 5.18 -14.55 -6.65
N MET A 55 6.01 -13.54 -6.92
CA MET A 55 5.76 -12.15 -6.52
C MET A 55 4.43 -11.65 -7.07
N LYS A 56 4.16 -11.88 -8.36
CA LYS A 56 2.89 -11.50 -8.99
C LYS A 56 1.70 -12.20 -8.34
N SER A 57 1.81 -13.49 -8.06
CA SER A 57 0.74 -14.26 -7.41
C SER A 57 0.41 -13.73 -6.02
N CYS A 58 1.42 -13.38 -5.21
CA CYS A 58 1.18 -12.78 -3.90
C CYS A 58 0.47 -11.42 -4.03
N LEU A 59 0.99 -10.54 -4.90
CA LEU A 59 0.40 -9.21 -5.11
C LEU A 59 -1.06 -9.31 -5.58
N GLN A 60 -1.34 -10.21 -6.53
CA GLN A 60 -2.70 -10.44 -7.02
C GLN A 60 -3.63 -10.94 -5.92
N ALA A 61 -3.19 -11.92 -5.13
CA ALA A 61 -3.98 -12.45 -4.02
C ALA A 61 -4.30 -11.37 -2.96
N PHE A 62 -3.41 -10.39 -2.76
CA PHE A 62 -3.69 -9.27 -1.86
C PHE A 62 -4.59 -8.22 -2.49
N THR A 63 -4.41 -7.88 -3.76
CA THR A 63 -5.29 -6.93 -4.45
C THR A 63 -6.72 -7.45 -4.58
N ASP A 64 -6.89 -8.77 -4.65
CA ASP A 64 -8.22 -9.41 -4.66
C ASP A 64 -8.89 -9.38 -3.28
N LYS A 65 -8.09 -9.43 -2.21
CA LYS A 65 -8.57 -9.43 -0.81
C LYS A 65 -8.83 -8.02 -0.26
N VAL A 66 -8.00 -7.07 -0.65
CA VAL A 66 -8.05 -5.69 -0.19
C VAL A 66 -8.03 -4.80 -1.41
N SER A 67 -9.18 -4.31 -1.78
CA SER A 67 -9.31 -3.32 -2.83
C SER A 67 -8.82 -1.95 -2.36
N GLU A 68 -8.41 -1.12 -3.32
CA GLU A 68 -8.02 0.27 -3.04
C GLU A 68 -9.18 1.08 -2.43
N TRP A 69 -10.43 0.75 -2.80
CA TRP A 69 -11.62 1.40 -2.24
C TRP A 69 -11.81 1.06 -0.76
N GLU A 70 -11.59 -0.21 -0.37
CA GLU A 70 -11.67 -0.65 1.03
C GLU A 70 -10.61 0.03 1.87
N TYR A 71 -9.38 0.10 1.36
CA TYR A 71 -8.28 0.79 2.03
C TYR A 71 -8.61 2.27 2.28
N ARG A 72 -9.16 2.96 1.26
CA ARG A 72 -9.60 4.35 1.39
C ARG A 72 -10.71 4.53 2.42
N SER A 73 -11.71 3.64 2.39
CA SER A 73 -12.82 3.69 3.35
C SER A 73 -12.32 3.49 4.78
N GLN A 74 -11.34 2.60 4.99
CA GLN A 74 -10.72 2.38 6.29
C GLN A 74 -9.97 3.62 6.81
N LEU A 75 -9.20 4.30 5.95
CA LEU A 75 -8.51 5.54 6.34
C LEU A 75 -9.50 6.61 6.80
N GLN A 76 -10.56 6.85 6.01
CA GLN A 76 -11.61 7.80 6.38
C GLN A 76 -12.29 7.40 7.71
N ALA A 77 -12.57 6.11 7.91
CA ALA A 77 -13.14 5.63 9.15
C ALA A 77 -12.20 5.81 10.36
N GLN A 78 -10.89 5.72 10.16
CA GLN A 78 -9.88 5.99 11.20
C GLN A 78 -9.84 7.48 11.56
N GLU A 79 -9.76 8.36 10.57
CA GLU A 79 -9.76 9.82 10.79
C GLU A 79 -11.01 10.26 11.56
N GLN A 80 -12.18 9.75 11.20
CA GLN A 80 -13.44 10.04 11.89
C GLN A 80 -13.44 9.57 13.35
N LYS A 81 -12.80 8.43 13.65
CA LYS A 81 -12.67 7.94 15.03
C LYS A 81 -11.73 8.82 15.85
N GLU A 82 -10.61 9.24 15.27
CA GLU A 82 -9.64 10.12 15.94
C GLU A 82 -10.24 11.50 16.25
N LEU A 83 -10.93 12.10 15.28
CA LEU A 83 -11.64 13.36 15.48
C LEU A 83 -12.68 13.26 16.60
N LYS A 84 -13.46 12.17 16.64
CA LYS A 84 -14.44 11.95 17.71
C LYS A 84 -13.79 11.82 19.09
N LYS A 85 -12.64 11.15 19.19
CA LYS A 85 -11.90 11.06 20.46
C LYS A 85 -11.40 12.43 20.92
N GLN A 86 -10.79 13.21 20.02
CA GLN A 86 -10.32 14.56 20.33
C GLN A 86 -11.47 15.48 20.78
N LEU A 87 -12.62 15.41 20.10
CA LEU A 87 -13.81 16.18 20.49
C LEU A 87 -14.37 15.74 21.85
N GLN A 88 -14.26 14.46 22.19
CA GLN A 88 -14.69 13.95 23.48
C GLN A 88 -13.74 14.44 24.59
N GLU A 89 -12.43 14.34 24.38
CA GLU A 89 -11.40 14.85 25.31
C GLU A 89 -11.55 16.37 25.53
N GLN A 90 -11.86 17.14 24.48
CA GLN A 90 -12.13 18.58 24.58
C GLN A 90 -13.40 18.92 25.35
N LYS A 91 -14.39 18.02 25.40
CA LYS A 91 -15.62 18.22 26.19
C LYS A 91 -15.45 17.83 27.64
N GLU A 92 -14.47 17.00 27.94
CA GLU A 92 -14.12 16.56 29.29
C GLU A 92 -13.16 17.54 30.00
N GLN A 93 -12.59 18.51 29.26
CA GLN A 93 -11.82 19.66 29.77
C GLN A 93 -12.72 20.89 29.96
#